data_AF-W9VV41-F1
#
_entry.id   AF-W9VV41-F1
#
_cell.length_a   1.000
_cell.length_b   1.000
_cell.length_c   1.000
_cell.angle_alpha   90.00
_cell.angle_beta   90.00
_cell.angle_gamma   90.00
#
_symmetry.space_group_name_H-M   'P 1'
#
loop_
_entity.id
_entity.type
_entity.pdbx_description
1 polymer ?
#
loop_
_entity_poly.entity_id
_entity_poly.type
_entity_poly.pdbx_seq_one_letter_code
_entity_poly.pdbx_strand_id
1 'polypeptide(L)'
;MFESADVLRRQQTQRLRDEALGLHDRTHDSVLEYPPRVPPEALQVKISRYPAGVTTLALNSRLSIQFLSFFDIFYDWFTAATTTPGPHESMTELGHDILGAKGLSFTERLLAVAVQAYINWVERARRKWTNFSSEHAVEVQIGVLKKSGRPGTDAQADDTRDAFLWSCLMIRDTTVLESGARAWADEQLRELGVDAKGDLELQAKLDGLFFARPGSKHAEYAEGFLMHETPLG
;
A
#
# COMPACT_ATOMS: atom_id res chain seq x y z
N MET A 1 -19.18 -3.08 -12.56
CA MET A 1 -20.12 -2.11 -11.94
C MET A 1 -20.81 -2.83 -10.79
N PHE A 2 -20.30 -2.62 -9.56
CA PHE A 2 -20.83 -2.92 -8.20
C PHE A 2 -19.70 -2.89 -7.13
N GLU A 3 -18.42 -2.72 -7.53
CA GLU A 3 -17.26 -2.63 -6.62
C GLU A 3 -17.40 -1.54 -5.56
N SER A 4 -17.98 -0.39 -5.92
CA SER A 4 -18.16 0.72 -5.01
C SER A 4 -19.11 0.42 -3.87
N ALA A 5 -20.19 -0.31 -4.11
CA ALA A 5 -21.14 -0.68 -3.07
C ALA A 5 -20.50 -1.60 -2.02
N ASP A 6 -19.65 -2.55 -2.46
CA ASP A 6 -18.97 -3.48 -1.58
C ASP A 6 -17.82 -2.82 -0.80
N VAL A 7 -17.03 -1.97 -1.45
CA VAL A 7 -15.99 -1.18 -0.78
C VAL A 7 -16.61 -0.23 0.24
N LEU A 8 -17.68 0.50 -0.12
CA LEU A 8 -18.41 1.36 0.80
C LEU A 8 -19.00 0.58 1.96
N ARG A 9 -19.54 -0.62 1.72
CA ARG A 9 -20.04 -1.51 2.79
C ARG A 9 -18.94 -1.95 3.74
N ARG A 10 -17.74 -2.29 3.24
CA ARG A 10 -16.58 -2.62 4.09
C ARG A 10 -16.14 -1.41 4.90
N GLN A 11 -16.01 -0.24 4.28
CA GLN A 11 -15.67 1.01 4.96
C GLN A 11 -16.69 1.35 6.05
N GLN A 12 -17.99 1.24 5.75
CA GLN A 12 -19.06 1.49 6.73
C GLN A 12 -19.04 0.47 7.87
N THR A 13 -18.85 -0.82 7.55
CA THR A 13 -18.74 -1.88 8.57
C THR A 13 -17.55 -1.63 9.49
N GLN A 14 -16.42 -1.20 8.92
CA GLN A 14 -15.22 -0.87 9.67
C GLN A 14 -15.45 0.32 10.60
N ARG A 15 -16.05 1.40 10.09
CA ARG A 15 -16.43 2.58 10.91
C ARG A 15 -17.31 2.19 12.09
N LEU A 16 -18.34 1.36 11.87
CA LEU A 16 -19.21 0.89 12.94
C LEU A 16 -18.47 0.04 13.99
N ARG A 17 -17.50 -0.79 13.56
CA ARG A 17 -16.65 -1.56 14.49
C ARG A 17 -15.74 -0.65 15.30
N ASP A 18 -15.13 0.34 14.67
CA ASP A 18 -14.26 1.32 15.32
C ASP A 18 -15.05 2.16 16.34
N GLU A 19 -16.24 2.63 15.96
CA GLU A 19 -17.17 3.33 16.86
C GLU A 19 -17.57 2.46 18.06
N ALA A 20 -17.89 1.18 17.83
CA ALA A 20 -18.22 0.24 18.90
C ALA A 20 -17.05 -0.02 19.88
N LEU A 21 -15.82 0.18 19.43
CA LEU A 21 -14.60 0.10 20.23
C LEU A 21 -14.22 1.44 20.89
N GLY A 22 -15.06 2.48 20.75
CA GLY A 22 -14.77 3.82 21.26
C GLY A 22 -13.70 4.57 20.47
N LEU A 23 -13.32 4.04 19.29
CA LEU A 23 -12.47 4.72 18.31
C LEU A 23 -13.38 5.62 17.48
N HIS A 24 -13.75 6.75 18.05
CA HIS A 24 -14.47 7.77 17.30
C HIS A 24 -13.50 8.42 16.32
N ASP A 25 -13.62 8.10 15.03
CA ASP A 25 -13.12 8.98 13.98
C ASP A 25 -13.82 10.33 14.21
N ARG A 26 -13.08 11.33 14.71
CA ARG A 26 -13.64 12.67 14.89
C ARG A 26 -13.77 13.28 13.51
N THR A 27 -14.90 12.97 12.89
CA THR A 27 -15.59 13.66 11.81
C THR A 27 -14.93 14.97 11.40
N HIS A 28 -13.97 14.89 10.47
CA HIS A 28 -13.79 15.81 9.36
C HIS A 28 -12.76 15.17 8.42
N ASP A 29 -13.19 14.71 7.24
CA ASP A 29 -12.33 14.21 6.15
C ASP A 29 -11.24 15.21 5.68
N SER A 30 -11.15 16.39 6.33
CA SER A 30 -10.18 17.44 6.06
C SER A 30 -8.93 17.42 6.95
N VAL A 31 -8.93 16.71 8.10
CA VAL A 31 -7.79 16.69 9.02
C VAL A 31 -7.43 15.25 9.39
N LEU A 32 -6.19 14.85 9.11
CA LEU A 32 -5.66 13.56 9.55
C LEU A 32 -5.40 13.58 11.05
N GLU A 33 -5.85 12.53 11.73
CA GLU A 33 -5.65 12.34 13.16
C GLU A 33 -4.61 11.26 13.38
N TYR A 34 -3.66 11.49 14.29
CA TYR A 34 -2.62 10.51 14.61
C TYR A 34 -2.85 9.93 16.00
N PRO A 35 -2.53 8.64 16.21
CA PRO A 35 -2.60 8.03 17.53
C PRO A 35 -1.83 8.88 18.56
N PRO A 36 -2.38 9.11 19.76
CA PRO A 36 -1.62 9.75 20.83
C PRO A 36 -0.46 8.85 21.25
N ARG A 37 0.55 9.42 21.92
CA ARG A 37 1.76 8.70 22.38
C ARG A 37 1.45 7.44 23.19
N VAL A 38 0.32 7.42 23.90
CA VAL A 38 -0.23 6.22 24.51
C VAL A 38 -1.61 6.00 23.89
N PRO A 39 -1.72 5.13 22.87
CA PRO A 39 -2.99 4.87 22.20
C PRO A 39 -4.03 4.27 23.15
N PRO A 40 -5.33 4.49 22.93
CA PRO A 40 -6.38 3.77 23.65
C PRO A 40 -6.21 2.26 23.50
N GLU A 41 -6.56 1.48 24.53
CA GLU A 41 -6.42 0.01 24.53
C GLU A 41 -7.09 -0.64 23.31
N ALA A 42 -8.28 -0.16 22.93
CA ALA A 42 -8.96 -0.59 21.72
C ALA A 42 -8.11 -0.46 20.45
N LEU A 43 -7.39 0.67 20.30
CA LEU A 43 -6.51 0.90 19.15
C LEU A 43 -5.28 0.00 19.23
N GLN A 44 -4.73 -0.22 20.43
CA GLN A 44 -3.61 -1.14 20.64
C GLN A 44 -3.98 -2.58 20.26
N VAL A 45 -5.17 -3.03 20.65
CA VAL A 45 -5.70 -4.35 20.27
C VAL A 45 -5.87 -4.44 18.76
N LYS A 46 -6.43 -3.41 18.11
CA LYS A 46 -6.56 -3.36 16.65
C LYS A 46 -5.21 -3.47 15.93
N ILE A 47 -4.25 -2.62 16.28
CA ILE A 47 -2.92 -2.60 15.62
C ILE A 47 -2.06 -3.82 15.96
N SER A 48 -2.30 -4.51 17.08
CA SER A 48 -1.51 -5.71 17.45
C SER A 48 -1.68 -6.88 16.47
N ARG A 49 -2.73 -6.85 15.65
CA ARG A 49 -2.96 -7.81 14.56
C ARG A 49 -2.07 -7.54 13.34
N TYR A 50 -1.57 -6.32 13.17
CA TYR A 50 -0.83 -5.92 11.99
C TYR A 50 0.61 -6.44 12.01
N PRO A 51 1.28 -6.48 10.85
CA PRO A 51 2.71 -6.75 10.82
C PRO A 51 3.51 -5.80 11.69
N ALA A 52 4.59 -6.31 12.28
CA ALA A 52 5.38 -5.59 13.28
C ALA A 52 5.88 -4.21 12.80
N GLY A 53 6.24 -4.07 11.53
CA GLY A 53 6.64 -2.81 10.92
C GLY A 53 5.51 -1.77 10.92
N VAL A 54 4.29 -2.17 10.55
CA VAL A 54 3.12 -1.29 10.56
C VAL A 54 2.69 -0.96 11.99
N THR A 55 2.72 -1.94 12.88
CA THR A 55 2.45 -1.74 14.31
C THR A 55 3.42 -0.73 14.93
N THR A 56 4.70 -0.82 14.60
CA THR A 56 5.74 0.11 15.07
C THR A 56 5.47 1.53 14.58
N LEU A 57 5.20 1.70 13.28
CA LEU A 57 4.85 3.01 12.71
C LEU A 57 3.60 3.61 13.36
N ALA A 58 2.56 2.80 13.59
CA ALA A 58 1.33 3.24 14.24
C ALA A 58 1.57 3.71 15.68
N LEU A 59 2.32 2.92 16.46
CA LEU A 59 2.67 3.24 17.86
C LEU A 59 3.56 4.49 17.97
N ASN A 60 4.38 4.75 16.96
CA ASN A 60 5.23 5.94 16.87
C ASN A 60 4.48 7.16 16.27
N SER A 61 3.15 7.10 16.17
CA SER A 61 2.31 8.16 15.60
C SER A 61 2.74 8.58 14.19
N ARG A 62 3.24 7.63 13.38
CA ARG A 62 3.65 7.85 11.98
C ARG A 62 2.54 7.55 10.98
N LEU A 63 1.48 6.88 11.42
CA LEU A 63 0.30 6.56 10.62
C LEU A 63 -0.92 7.19 11.25
N SER A 64 -1.72 7.89 10.44
CA SER A 64 -3.00 8.44 10.84
C SER A 64 -4.03 7.34 11.08
N ILE A 65 -5.06 7.65 11.86
CA ILE A 65 -6.21 6.78 12.10
C ILE A 65 -6.88 6.42 10.78
N GLN A 66 -7.00 7.39 9.85
CA GLN A 66 -7.58 7.17 8.53
C GLN A 66 -6.79 6.14 7.73
N PHE A 67 -5.46 6.24 7.76
CA PHE A 67 -4.59 5.24 7.13
C PHE A 67 -4.73 3.88 7.81
N LEU A 68 -4.78 3.81 9.14
CA LEU A 68 -4.95 2.56 9.88
C LEU A 68 -6.30 1.89 9.61
N SER A 69 -7.36 2.66 9.38
CA SER A 69 -8.68 2.15 8.99
C SER A 69 -8.68 1.62 7.55
N PHE A 70 -8.06 2.31 6.61
CA PHE A 70 -7.80 1.78 5.27
C PHE A 70 -7.01 0.47 5.34
N PHE A 71 -5.96 0.45 6.14
CA PHE A 71 -5.06 -0.68 6.26
C PHE A 71 -5.73 -1.90 6.88
N ASP A 72 -6.62 -1.74 7.86
CA ASP A 72 -7.37 -2.86 8.46
C ASP A 72 -8.19 -3.61 7.40
N ILE A 73 -8.91 -2.85 6.55
CA ILE A 73 -9.73 -3.42 5.48
C ILE A 73 -8.84 -4.15 4.46
N PHE A 74 -7.73 -3.54 4.07
CA PHE A 74 -6.75 -4.18 3.19
C PHE A 74 -6.16 -5.46 3.81
N TYR A 75 -5.80 -5.42 5.09
CA TYR A 75 -5.16 -6.54 5.78
C TYR A 75 -6.12 -7.73 5.96
N ASP A 76 -7.38 -7.48 6.32
CA ASP A 76 -8.42 -8.50 6.35
C ASP A 76 -8.60 -9.15 4.96
N TRP A 77 -8.61 -8.34 3.89
CA TRP A 77 -8.66 -8.86 2.52
C TRP A 77 -7.41 -9.67 2.15
N PHE A 78 -6.22 -9.17 2.46
CA PHE A 78 -4.94 -9.83 2.16
C PHE A 78 -4.85 -11.20 2.84
N THR A 79 -5.21 -11.29 4.12
CA THR A 79 -5.22 -12.54 4.89
C THR A 79 -6.28 -13.51 4.37
N ALA A 80 -7.48 -13.04 4.01
CA ALA A 80 -8.51 -13.89 3.40
C ALA A 80 -8.09 -14.43 2.03
N ALA A 81 -7.54 -13.56 1.16
CA ALA A 81 -7.12 -13.91 -0.19
C ALA A 81 -5.89 -14.84 -0.25
N THR A 82 -5.09 -14.88 0.82
CA THR A 82 -3.95 -15.81 0.93
C THR A 82 -4.33 -17.15 1.56
N THR A 83 -5.38 -17.20 2.39
CA THR A 83 -5.76 -18.42 3.13
C THR A 83 -6.86 -19.24 2.45
N THR A 84 -7.82 -18.60 1.78
CA THR A 84 -9.02 -19.29 1.26
C THR A 84 -9.24 -18.98 -0.22
N PRO A 85 -9.30 -19.99 -1.11
CA PRO A 85 -9.77 -19.79 -2.47
C PRO A 85 -11.27 -19.42 -2.42
N GLY A 86 -11.59 -18.15 -2.63
CA GLY A 86 -12.95 -17.62 -2.54
C GLY A 86 -13.36 -16.79 -3.76
N PRO A 87 -14.67 -16.46 -3.89
CA PRO A 87 -15.17 -15.56 -4.93
C PRO A 87 -14.50 -14.19 -4.85
N HIS A 88 -14.43 -13.48 -5.98
CA HIS A 88 -13.73 -12.22 -6.07
C HIS A 88 -14.43 -11.10 -5.32
N GLU A 89 -13.68 -10.41 -4.46
CA GLU A 89 -14.01 -9.07 -4.03
C GLU A 89 -12.82 -8.16 -4.37
N SER A 90 -12.97 -7.30 -5.38
CA SER A 90 -11.90 -6.37 -5.77
C SER A 90 -11.68 -5.31 -4.71
N MET A 91 -10.42 -4.90 -4.56
CA MET A 91 -9.99 -3.83 -3.64
C MET A 91 -9.44 -2.61 -4.37
N THR A 92 -9.55 -2.58 -5.70
CA THR A 92 -8.99 -1.51 -6.54
C THR A 92 -9.52 -0.13 -6.13
N GLU A 93 -10.83 -0.02 -5.90
CA GLU A 93 -11.44 1.25 -5.51
C GLU A 93 -11.05 1.69 -4.09
N LEU A 94 -10.83 0.75 -3.15
CA LEU A 94 -10.33 1.10 -1.81
C LEU A 94 -8.96 1.79 -1.89
N GLY A 95 -8.07 1.28 -2.73
CA GLY A 95 -6.77 1.89 -2.92
C GLY A 95 -6.84 3.26 -3.60
N HIS A 96 -7.78 3.47 -4.53
CA HIS A 96 -8.04 4.80 -5.09
C HIS A 96 -8.53 5.79 -4.03
N ASP A 97 -9.43 5.37 -3.13
CA ASP A 97 -9.96 6.22 -2.07
C ASP A 97 -8.85 6.76 -1.16
N ILE A 98 -7.93 5.90 -0.70
CA ILE A 98 -6.82 6.35 0.15
C ILE A 98 -5.82 7.22 -0.63
N LEU A 99 -5.56 6.93 -1.90
CA LEU A 99 -4.65 7.75 -2.72
C LEU A 99 -5.23 9.14 -3.02
N GLY A 100 -6.57 9.25 -3.04
CA GLY A 100 -7.32 10.50 -3.11
C GLY A 100 -7.39 11.27 -1.79
N ALA A 101 -7.01 10.66 -0.66
CA ALA A 101 -7.03 11.32 0.64
C ALA A 101 -6.05 12.51 0.68
N LYS A 102 -6.58 13.65 1.13
CA LYS A 102 -5.79 14.87 1.31
C LYS A 102 -5.02 14.79 2.62
N GLY A 103 -3.81 15.33 2.63
CA GLY A 103 -3.00 15.48 3.85
C GLY A 103 -2.15 14.27 4.23
N LEU A 104 -2.20 13.14 3.50
CA LEU A 104 -1.33 11.98 3.78
C LEU A 104 0.13 12.42 3.84
N SER A 105 0.82 11.97 4.90
CA SER A 105 2.27 12.09 5.01
C SER A 105 2.96 11.36 3.86
N PHE A 106 4.25 11.65 3.67
CA PHE A 106 5.05 10.95 2.66
C PHE A 106 5.03 9.43 2.88
N THR A 107 5.22 8.98 4.13
CA THR A 107 5.23 7.55 4.49
C THR A 107 3.89 6.89 4.20
N GLU A 108 2.77 7.50 4.61
CA GLU A 108 1.44 6.95 4.33
C GLU A 108 1.14 6.89 2.84
N ARG A 109 1.49 7.95 2.10
CA ARG A 109 1.31 7.96 0.64
C ARG A 109 2.12 6.87 -0.02
N LEU A 110 3.38 6.70 0.39
CA LEU A 110 4.26 5.66 -0.16
C LEU A 110 3.73 4.26 0.14
N LEU A 111 3.29 4.00 1.38
CA LEU A 111 2.66 2.73 1.76
C LEU A 111 1.36 2.49 0.98
N ALA A 112 0.51 3.51 0.81
CA ALA A 112 -0.72 3.42 0.03
C ALA A 112 -0.43 3.07 -1.44
N VAL A 113 0.61 3.67 -2.04
CA VAL A 113 1.04 3.36 -3.41
C VAL A 113 1.53 1.92 -3.52
N ALA A 114 2.34 1.45 -2.55
CA ALA A 114 2.81 0.06 -2.52
C ALA A 114 1.65 -0.93 -2.39
N VAL A 115 0.66 -0.63 -1.54
CA VAL A 115 -0.56 -1.43 -1.39
C VAL A 115 -1.39 -1.45 -2.68
N GLN A 116 -1.60 -0.30 -3.33
CA GLN A 116 -2.31 -0.25 -4.62
C GLN A 116 -1.58 -1.05 -5.70
N ALA A 117 -0.25 -0.92 -5.79
CA ALA A 117 0.55 -1.68 -6.75
C ALA A 117 0.42 -3.19 -6.52
N TYR A 118 0.42 -3.62 -5.26
CA TYR A 118 0.16 -5.01 -4.89
C TYR A 118 -1.25 -5.47 -5.27
N ILE A 119 -2.29 -4.68 -4.97
CA ILE A 119 -3.68 -4.98 -5.36
C ILE A 119 -3.75 -5.17 -6.89
N ASN A 120 -3.22 -4.21 -7.66
CA ASN A 120 -3.19 -4.28 -9.13
C ASN A 120 -2.47 -5.55 -9.62
N TRP A 121 -1.36 -5.91 -8.97
CA TRP A 121 -0.64 -7.14 -9.30
C TRP A 121 -1.48 -8.39 -9.02
N VAL A 122 -2.18 -8.48 -7.88
CA VAL A 122 -3.05 -9.63 -7.56
C VAL A 122 -4.17 -9.75 -8.59
N GLU A 123 -4.80 -8.63 -8.94
CA GLU A 123 -5.88 -8.55 -9.94
C GLU A 123 -5.40 -9.06 -11.30
N ARG A 124 -4.24 -8.57 -11.76
CA ARG A 124 -3.64 -9.00 -13.02
C ARG A 124 -3.22 -10.47 -12.98
N ALA A 125 -2.45 -10.87 -11.98
CA ALA A 125 -1.80 -12.18 -11.90
C ALA A 125 -2.79 -13.33 -11.66
N ARG A 126 -3.81 -13.11 -10.81
CA ARG A 126 -4.78 -14.16 -10.48
C ARG A 126 -6.01 -14.15 -11.39
N ARG A 127 -6.34 -13.02 -12.01
CA ARG A 127 -7.65 -12.84 -12.66
C ARG A 127 -7.56 -12.40 -14.12
N LYS A 128 -6.34 -12.14 -14.63
CA LYS A 128 -6.12 -11.59 -15.98
C LYS A 128 -6.91 -10.30 -16.20
N TRP A 129 -7.23 -9.59 -15.11
CA TRP A 129 -7.96 -8.35 -15.18
C TRP A 129 -6.95 -7.22 -15.07
N THR A 130 -6.85 -6.46 -16.16
CA THR A 130 -6.04 -5.26 -16.24
C THR A 130 -6.98 -4.07 -16.25
N ASN A 131 -6.83 -3.17 -15.28
CA ASN A 131 -7.55 -1.91 -15.26
C ASN A 131 -6.54 -0.77 -15.46
N PHE A 132 -6.59 -0.16 -16.64
CA PHE A 132 -5.70 0.95 -16.99
C PHE A 132 -5.78 2.11 -15.99
N SER A 133 -6.96 2.38 -15.41
CA SER A 133 -7.11 3.48 -14.46
C SER A 133 -6.33 3.25 -13.17
N SER A 134 -6.18 1.99 -12.74
CA SER A 134 -5.51 1.67 -11.48
C SER A 134 -4.00 1.62 -11.60
N GLU A 135 -3.47 1.22 -12.75
CA GLU A 135 -2.03 1.37 -13.05
C GLU A 135 -1.66 2.85 -13.22
N HIS A 136 -2.51 3.63 -13.90
CA HIS A 136 -2.31 5.07 -14.03
C HIS A 136 -2.34 5.80 -12.67
N ALA A 137 -3.19 5.38 -11.72
CA ALA A 137 -3.23 5.94 -10.38
C ALA A 137 -1.88 5.79 -9.65
N VAL A 138 -1.22 4.63 -9.78
CA VAL A 138 0.13 4.42 -9.22
C VAL A 138 1.12 5.39 -9.84
N GLU A 139 1.16 5.53 -11.17
CA GLU A 139 2.08 6.44 -11.87
C GLU A 139 1.89 7.91 -11.44
N VAL A 140 0.64 8.37 -11.36
CA VAL A 140 0.33 9.74 -10.91
C VAL A 140 0.87 9.98 -9.50
N GLN A 141 0.68 9.02 -8.60
CA GLN A 141 1.09 9.14 -7.19
C GLN A 141 2.60 9.05 -7.02
N ILE A 142 3.31 8.26 -7.84
CA ILE A 142 4.76 8.31 -7.95
C ILE A 142 5.22 9.69 -8.42
N GLY A 143 4.53 10.30 -9.39
CA GLY A 143 4.78 11.68 -9.81
C GLY A 143 4.62 12.70 -8.68
N VAL A 144 3.65 12.49 -7.78
CA VAL A 144 3.48 13.31 -6.56
C VAL A 144 4.66 13.09 -5.59
N LEU A 145 5.01 11.83 -5.31
CA LEU A 145 6.12 11.48 -4.42
C LEU A 145 7.46 12.07 -4.90
N LYS A 146 7.73 12.01 -6.21
CA LYS A 146 8.91 12.64 -6.84
C LYS A 146 9.00 14.14 -6.56
N LYS A 147 7.87 14.84 -6.62
CA LYS A 147 7.79 16.29 -6.37
C LYS A 147 7.88 16.64 -4.88
N SER A 148 7.40 15.76 -4.01
CA SER A 148 7.47 15.92 -2.56
C SER A 148 8.90 15.77 -1.99
N GLY A 149 9.85 15.26 -2.78
CA GLY A 149 11.24 15.05 -2.38
C GLY A 149 11.49 13.70 -1.70
N ARG A 150 12.67 13.56 -1.08
CA ARG A 150 12.98 12.42 -0.19
C ARG A 150 12.13 12.51 1.08
N PRO A 151 11.90 11.40 1.81
CA PRO A 151 11.26 11.50 3.12
C PRO A 151 12.01 12.55 3.95
N GLY A 152 11.26 13.47 4.57
CA GLY A 152 11.82 14.57 5.37
C GLY A 152 12.65 14.03 6.55
N THR A 153 13.02 14.88 7.50
CA THR A 153 13.77 14.46 8.71
C THR A 153 13.18 13.25 9.47
N ASP A 154 11.92 12.91 9.23
CA ASP A 154 11.25 11.68 9.69
C ASP A 154 11.83 10.36 9.10
N ALA A 155 12.60 10.43 8.02
CA ALA A 155 13.32 9.31 7.39
C ALA A 155 14.51 8.79 8.21
N GLN A 156 14.93 9.53 9.23
CA GLN A 156 16.09 9.18 10.05
C GLN A 156 15.76 8.14 11.12
N ALA A 157 14.46 7.86 11.35
CA ALA A 157 14.03 6.77 12.20
C ALA A 157 14.08 5.45 11.41
N ASP A 158 14.63 4.40 12.04
CA ASP A 158 14.84 3.09 11.40
C ASP A 158 13.54 2.48 10.85
N ASP A 159 12.41 2.72 11.50
CA ASP A 159 11.08 2.25 11.09
C ASP A 159 10.57 2.91 9.80
N THR A 160 10.73 4.23 9.66
CA THR A 160 10.41 4.96 8.42
C THR A 160 11.30 4.51 7.26
N ARG A 161 12.59 4.24 7.55
CA ARG A 161 13.52 3.72 6.54
C ARG A 161 13.11 2.31 6.08
N ASP A 162 12.79 1.42 7.01
CA ASP A 162 12.34 0.07 6.68
C ASP A 162 11.02 0.10 5.87
N ALA A 163 10.08 0.99 6.22
CA ALA A 163 8.86 1.22 5.46
C ALA A 163 9.11 1.73 4.04
N PHE A 164 10.06 2.65 3.88
CA PHE A 164 10.45 3.20 2.59
C PHE A 164 11.04 2.11 1.68
N LEU A 165 11.99 1.34 2.20
CA LEU A 165 12.65 0.27 1.46
C LEU A 165 11.67 -0.83 1.06
N TRP A 166 10.85 -1.29 2.01
CA TRP A 166 9.82 -2.28 1.72
C TRP A 166 8.85 -1.79 0.65
N SER A 167 8.41 -0.53 0.71
CA SER A 167 7.50 0.04 -0.28
C SER A 167 8.14 0.11 -1.66
N CYS A 168 9.41 0.51 -1.76
CA CYS A 168 10.12 0.54 -3.04
C CYS A 168 10.28 -0.88 -3.62
N LEU A 169 10.64 -1.86 -2.79
CA LEU A 169 10.71 -3.26 -3.21
C LEU A 169 9.35 -3.78 -3.69
N MET A 170 8.28 -3.48 -2.93
CA MET A 170 6.92 -3.88 -3.30
C MET A 170 6.51 -3.27 -4.64
N ILE A 171 6.72 -1.96 -4.84
CA ILE A 171 6.41 -1.27 -6.10
C ILE A 171 7.21 -1.91 -7.23
N ARG A 172 8.53 -2.06 -7.10
CA ARG A 172 9.40 -2.69 -8.12
C ARG A 172 8.88 -4.06 -8.53
N ASP A 173 8.49 -4.89 -7.56
CA ASP A 173 8.15 -6.29 -7.78
C ASP A 173 6.69 -6.50 -8.24
N THR A 174 5.83 -5.48 -8.11
CA THR A 174 4.39 -5.56 -8.45
C THR A 174 3.99 -4.73 -9.68
N THR A 175 4.80 -3.75 -10.08
CA THR A 175 4.55 -2.95 -11.29
C THR A 175 5.19 -3.56 -12.54
N VAL A 176 4.74 -3.11 -13.72
CA VAL A 176 5.24 -3.58 -15.02
C VAL A 176 6.70 -3.17 -15.20
N LEU A 177 7.49 -4.01 -15.89
CA LEU A 177 8.94 -3.84 -16.08
C LEU A 177 9.34 -2.47 -16.64
N GLU A 178 8.57 -1.94 -17.59
CA GLU A 178 8.89 -0.69 -18.29
C GLU A 178 8.19 0.54 -17.67
N SER A 179 7.54 0.37 -16.52
CA SER A 179 6.77 1.44 -15.87
C SER A 179 7.67 2.50 -15.22
N GLY A 180 7.18 3.75 -15.21
CA GLY A 180 7.85 4.86 -14.53
C GLY A 180 7.89 4.68 -13.01
N ALA A 181 6.90 3.98 -12.46
CA ALA A 181 6.86 3.55 -11.06
C ALA A 181 8.00 2.59 -10.72
N ARG A 182 8.26 1.58 -11.58
CA ARG A 182 9.38 0.65 -11.37
C ARG A 182 10.73 1.34 -11.47
N ALA A 183 10.93 2.11 -12.54
CA ALA A 183 12.18 2.84 -12.76
C ALA A 183 12.52 3.77 -11.58
N TRP A 184 11.50 4.44 -11.02
CA TRP A 184 11.66 5.23 -9.81
C TRP A 184 12.03 4.39 -8.58
N ALA A 185 11.34 3.28 -8.35
CA ALA A 185 11.64 2.41 -7.21
C ALA A 185 13.07 1.83 -7.28
N ASP A 186 13.50 1.40 -8.47
CA ASP A 186 14.86 0.93 -8.72
C ASP A 186 15.90 2.03 -8.44
N GLU A 187 15.62 3.27 -8.87
CA GLU A 187 16.47 4.42 -8.57
C GLU A 187 16.59 4.65 -7.05
N GLN A 188 15.47 4.65 -6.32
CA GLN A 188 15.48 4.88 -4.87
C GLN A 188 16.22 3.78 -4.10
N LEU A 189 16.06 2.51 -4.49
CA LEU A 189 16.77 1.38 -3.88
C LEU A 189 18.28 1.47 -4.13
N ARG A 190 18.69 1.80 -5.36
CA ARG A 190 20.09 2.01 -5.72
C ARG A 190 20.73 3.15 -4.94
N GLU A 191 20.02 4.27 -4.76
CA GLU A 191 20.50 5.41 -3.98
C GLU A 191 20.75 5.06 -2.50
N LEU A 192 20.03 4.08 -1.96
CA LEU A 192 20.18 3.59 -0.59
C LEU A 192 21.16 2.41 -0.46
N GLY A 193 21.86 2.06 -1.54
CA GLY A 193 22.87 1.00 -1.55
C GLY A 193 22.29 -0.41 -1.42
N VAL A 194 21.01 -0.59 -1.76
CA VAL A 194 20.38 -1.92 -1.81
C VAL A 194 20.67 -2.52 -3.19
N ASP A 195 21.63 -3.45 -3.25
CA ASP A 195 21.99 -4.21 -4.45
C ASP A 195 21.43 -5.65 -4.41
N ALA A 196 21.40 -6.31 -5.57
CA ALA A 196 20.77 -7.62 -5.76
C ALA A 196 21.42 -8.80 -4.98
N LYS A 197 22.57 -8.61 -4.30
CA LYS A 197 23.34 -9.70 -3.67
C LYS A 197 23.51 -9.55 -2.16
N GLY A 198 23.58 -8.32 -1.64
CA GLY A 198 23.34 -8.01 -0.22
C GLY A 198 21.85 -8.02 0.17
N ASP A 199 21.00 -8.19 -0.83
CA ASP A 199 19.54 -8.02 -0.80
C ASP A 199 18.79 -9.07 0.02
N LEU A 200 19.19 -10.35 0.02
CA LEU A 200 18.29 -11.44 0.45
C LEU A 200 17.93 -11.40 1.93
N GLU A 201 18.89 -11.09 2.81
CA GLU A 201 18.63 -10.99 4.26
C GLU A 201 17.82 -9.75 4.61
N LEU A 202 18.14 -8.60 3.99
CA LEU A 202 17.38 -7.36 4.17
C LEU A 202 15.95 -7.52 3.63
N GLN A 203 15.79 -8.11 2.45
CA GLN A 203 14.50 -8.42 1.86
C GLN A 203 13.68 -9.36 2.75
N ALA A 204 14.27 -10.45 3.24
CA ALA A 204 13.60 -11.38 4.14
C ALA A 204 13.19 -10.70 5.46
N LYS A 205 14.04 -9.83 6.01
CA LYS A 205 13.71 -9.00 7.19
C LYS A 205 12.49 -8.12 6.89
N LEU A 206 12.51 -7.38 5.78
CA LEU A 206 11.44 -6.45 5.40
C LEU A 206 10.12 -7.17 5.09
N ASP A 207 10.19 -8.31 4.40
CA ASP A 207 9.04 -9.18 4.12
C ASP A 207 8.42 -9.74 5.43
N GLY A 208 9.24 -9.99 6.45
CA GLY A 208 8.78 -10.38 7.79
C GLY A 208 8.22 -9.23 8.63
N LEU A 209 8.66 -7.99 8.40
CA LEU A 209 8.17 -6.82 9.13
C LEU A 209 6.84 -6.28 8.59
N PHE A 210 6.61 -6.37 7.28
CA PHE A 210 5.41 -5.84 6.62
C PHE A 210 4.62 -7.00 6.01
N PHE A 211 4.76 -7.23 4.71
CA PHE A 211 4.16 -8.39 4.05
C PHE A 211 5.14 -8.97 3.06
N ALA A 212 5.05 -10.29 2.89
CA ALA A 212 5.80 -10.99 1.86
C ALA A 212 5.40 -10.48 0.47
N ARG A 213 6.39 -9.98 -0.27
CA ARG A 213 6.26 -9.63 -1.68
C ARG A 213 5.99 -10.88 -2.54
N PRO A 214 5.40 -10.74 -3.74
CA PRO A 214 5.29 -11.85 -4.66
C PRO A 214 6.67 -12.38 -5.05
N GLY A 215 6.81 -13.71 -5.17
CA GLY A 215 8.06 -14.32 -5.64
C GLY A 215 8.43 -13.85 -7.05
N SER A 216 9.70 -13.55 -7.26
CA SER A 216 10.28 -12.99 -8.51
C SER A 216 9.98 -13.79 -9.79
N LYS A 217 9.54 -15.05 -9.68
CA LYS A 217 9.15 -15.90 -10.81
C LYS A 217 7.81 -15.53 -11.48
N HIS A 218 7.06 -14.56 -10.93
CA HIS A 218 5.74 -14.18 -11.45
C HIS A 218 5.72 -12.84 -12.21
N ALA A 219 6.88 -12.20 -12.41
CA ALA A 219 7.01 -10.96 -13.16
C ALA A 219 6.99 -11.13 -14.69
N GLU A 220 6.87 -12.37 -15.20
CA GLU A 220 6.96 -12.71 -16.63
C GLU A 220 5.71 -12.39 -17.47
N TYR A 221 4.65 -11.83 -16.89
CA TYR A 221 3.43 -11.50 -17.63
C TYR A 221 3.43 -10.04 -18.11
N ALA A 222 4.27 -9.73 -19.10
CA ALA A 222 4.38 -8.41 -19.74
C ALA A 222 3.86 -8.37 -21.20
N GLU A 223 3.39 -9.47 -21.78
CA GLU A 223 2.89 -9.45 -23.15
C GLU A 223 1.39 -9.13 -23.21
N GLY A 224 1.07 -7.84 -23.25
CA GLY A 224 -0.30 -7.42 -23.54
C GLY A 224 -0.51 -5.90 -23.65
N PHE A 225 0.43 -5.10 -23.13
CA PHE A 225 0.21 -3.65 -23.00
C PHE A 225 0.78 -2.78 -24.11
N LEU A 226 1.65 -3.30 -24.99
CA LEU A 226 2.29 -2.50 -26.04
C LEU A 226 1.64 -2.58 -27.44
N MET A 227 0.56 -3.37 -27.62
CA MET A 227 -0.02 -3.59 -28.95
C MET A 227 -1.18 -2.65 -29.32
N HIS A 228 -1.55 -1.68 -28.47
CA HIS A 228 -2.66 -0.75 -28.77
C HIS A 228 -2.25 0.69 -29.05
N GLU A 229 -0.97 0.95 -29.33
CA GLU A 229 -0.53 2.19 -29.98
C GLU A 229 0.09 1.89 -31.35
N THR A 230 -0.73 1.43 -32.29
CA THR A 230 -0.51 1.73 -33.70
C THR A 230 -1.79 2.34 -34.23
N PRO A 231 -1.82 3.66 -34.55
CA PRO A 231 -2.84 4.14 -35.45
C PRO A 231 -2.56 3.47 -36.79
N LEU A 232 -3.51 2.67 -37.28
CA LEU A 232 -3.56 2.33 -38.70
C LEU A 232 -3.76 3.64 -39.47
N GLY A 233 -2.68 4.14 -40.06
CA GLY A 233 -2.62 5.23 -41.02
C GLY A 233 -1.66 4.85 -42.13
#